data_AF-A0A350AJH1-F1
#
_entry.id   AF-A0A350AJH1-F1
#
_cell.length_a   1.000
_cell.length_b   1.000
_cell.length_c   1.000
_cell.angle_alpha   90.00
_cell.angle_beta   90.00
_cell.angle_gamma   90.00
#
_symmetry.space_group_name_H-M   'P 1'
#
loop_
_entity.id
_entity.type
_entity.pdbx_description
1 polymer ?
#
loop_
_entity_poly.entity_id
_entity_poly.type
_entity_poly.pdbx_seq_one_letter_code
_entity_poly.pdbx_strand_id
1 'polypeptide(L)'
;TEAGLKYFVLGALSSGLLLYGASLVYGYSGTTLFSGIIAAAGDEHASLGLLFGLVFMISGLAFKVSAVPFHMWTPDVYEGSPTPVTAFFATAPKMAAMGL
;
A
#
# COMPACT_ATOMS: atom_id res chain seq x y z
N THR A 1 -0.02 -22.69 7.49
CA THR A 1 -1.47 -22.52 7.74
C THR A 1 -2.08 -21.72 6.61
N GLU A 2 -3.37 -21.90 6.34
CA GLU A 2 -4.08 -21.23 5.24
C GLU A 2 -4.03 -19.69 5.35
N ALA A 3 -4.35 -19.14 6.53
CA ALA A 3 -4.31 -17.70 6.80
C ALA A 3 -2.94 -17.07 6.51
N GLY A 4 -1.86 -17.73 6.96
CA GLY A 4 -0.51 -17.25 6.71
C GLY A 4 -0.17 -17.19 5.22
N LEU A 5 -0.59 -18.19 4.44
CA LEU A 5 -0.37 -18.23 2.99
C LEU A 5 -1.18 -17.13 2.28
N LYS A 6 -2.47 -16.96 2.63
CA LYS A 6 -3.32 -15.89 2.09
C LYS A 6 -2.70 -14.51 2.35
N TYR A 7 -2.28 -14.26 3.59
CA TYR A 7 -1.64 -12.99 3.95
C TYR A 7 -0.33 -12.78 3.20
N PHE A 8 0.52 -13.81 3.10
CA PHE A 8 1.80 -13.71 2.41
C PHE A 8 1.62 -13.35 0.94
N VAL A 9 0.76 -14.05 0.20
CA VAL A 9 0.54 -13.82 -1.23
C VAL A 9 -0.08 -12.45 -1.48
N LEU A 10 -1.15 -12.12 -0.76
CA LEU A 10 -1.82 -10.81 -0.92
C LEU A 10 -0.92 -9.66 -0.46
N GLY A 11 -0.15 -9.87 0.60
CA GLY A 11 0.84 -8.92 1.10
C GLY A 11 1.99 -8.68 0.14
N ALA A 12 2.48 -9.74 -0.54
CA ALA A 12 3.51 -9.62 -1.57
C ALA A 12 2.97 -8.86 -2.79
N LEU A 13 1.73 -9.13 -3.21
CA LEU A 13 1.07 -8.37 -4.28
C LEU A 13 0.93 -6.88 -3.93
N SER A 14 0.48 -6.56 -2.71
CA SER A 14 0.39 -5.18 -2.20
C SER A 14 1.75 -4.48 -2.21
N SER A 15 2.81 -5.15 -1.75
CA SER A 15 4.17 -4.61 -1.81
C SER A 15 4.65 -4.41 -3.25
N GLY A 16 4.31 -5.32 -4.18
CA GLY A 16 4.60 -5.18 -5.60
C GLY A 16 3.92 -3.96 -6.23
N LEU A 17 2.64 -3.73 -5.92
CA LEU A 17 1.92 -2.52 -6.35
C LEU A 17 2.57 -1.25 -5.79
N LEU A 18 2.92 -1.25 -4.50
CA LEU A 18 3.58 -0.11 -3.86
C LEU A 18 4.92 0.22 -4.53
N LEU A 19 5.76 -0.79 -4.76
CA LEU A 19 7.08 -0.63 -5.39
C LEU A 19 6.97 -0.19 -6.85
N TYR A 20 6.04 -0.77 -7.61
CA TYR A 20 5.84 -0.38 -9.00
C TYR A 20 5.25 1.03 -9.10
N GLY A 21 4.33 1.39 -8.21
CA GLY A 21 3.83 2.76 -8.07
C GLY A 21 4.94 3.75 -7.76
N ALA A 22 5.80 3.45 -6.78
CA ALA A 22 6.97 4.28 -6.44
C ALA A 22 7.94 4.43 -7.63
N SER A 23 8.15 3.36 -8.41
CA SER A 23 8.96 3.41 -9.63
C SER A 23 8.37 4.35 -10.69
N LEU A 24 7.04 4.34 -10.88
CA LEU A 24 6.37 5.25 -11.81
C LEU A 24 6.43 6.69 -11.32
N VAL A 25 6.16 6.94 -10.04
CA VAL A 25 6.28 8.27 -9.43
C VAL A 25 7.68 8.82 -9.61
N TYR A 26 8.71 8.02 -9.34
CA TYR A 26 10.10 8.41 -9.58
C TYR A 26 10.37 8.68 -11.07
N GLY A 27 9.90 7.81 -11.96
CA GLY A 27 10.10 7.95 -13.41
C GLY A 27 9.50 9.22 -14.00
N TYR A 28 8.37 9.70 -13.48
CA TYR A 28 7.67 10.89 -13.99
C TYR A 28 7.95 12.17 -13.19
N SER A 29 8.38 12.08 -11.93
CA SER A 29 8.77 13.27 -11.12
C SER A 29 10.28 13.51 -11.09
N GLY A 30 11.10 12.52 -11.46
CA GLY A 30 12.56 12.59 -11.41
C GLY A 30 13.15 12.55 -10.00
N THR A 31 12.33 12.36 -8.96
CA THR A 31 12.77 12.44 -7.56
C THR A 31 11.99 11.50 -6.65
N THR A 32 12.55 11.21 -5.48
CA THR A 32 11.88 10.50 -4.39
C THR A 32 11.47 11.44 -3.26
N LEU A 33 11.80 12.75 -3.37
CA LEU A 33 11.44 13.76 -2.40
C LEU A 33 9.99 14.19 -2.59
N PHE A 34 9.22 14.20 -1.49
CA PHE A 34 7.80 14.59 -1.53
C PHE A 34 7.57 16.00 -2.08
N SER A 35 8.44 16.97 -1.76
CA SER A 35 8.31 18.34 -2.29
C SER A 35 8.35 18.39 -3.82
N GLY A 36 9.24 17.62 -4.45
CA GLY A 36 9.32 17.57 -5.91
C GLY A 36 8.20 16.74 -6.54
N ILE A 37 7.72 15.69 -5.86
CA ILE A 37 6.53 14.94 -6.30
C ILE A 37 5.28 15.84 -6.27
N ILE A 38 5.11 16.65 -5.22
CA ILE A 38 4.00 17.62 -5.12
C ILE A 38 4.08 18.66 -6.24
N ALA A 39 5.27 19.19 -6.51
CA ALA A 39 5.46 20.13 -7.63
C ALA A 39 5.11 19.49 -8.98
N ALA A 40 5.56 18.26 -9.23
CA ALA A 40 5.26 17.53 -10.47
C ALA A 40 3.77 17.16 -10.61
N ALA A 41 3.06 16.94 -9.50
CA ALA A 41 1.63 16.67 -9.48
C ALA A 41 0.76 17.94 -9.60
N GLY A 42 1.31 19.11 -9.25
CA GLY A 42 0.61 20.40 -9.26
C GLY A 42 0.71 21.17 -10.59
N ASP A 43 1.49 20.68 -11.55
CA ASP A 43 1.52 21.22 -12.92
C ASP A 43 0.17 20.95 -13.61
N GLU A 44 -0.32 21.88 -14.44
CA GLU A 44 -1.66 21.82 -15.06
C GLU A 44 -1.89 20.53 -15.88
N HIS A 45 -0.80 19.88 -16.29
CA HIS A 45 -0.81 18.63 -17.05
C HIS A 45 0.01 17.54 -16.35
N ALA A 46 -0.32 17.23 -15.10
CA ALA A 46 0.24 16.05 -14.42
C ALA A 46 0.16 14.81 -15.33
N SER A 47 1.30 14.18 -15.56
CA SER A 47 1.37 13.06 -16.50
C SER A 47 0.46 11.90 -16.06
N LEU A 48 -0.18 11.23 -17.01
CA LEU A 48 -1.03 10.08 -16.72
C LEU A 48 -0.25 8.97 -15.98
N GLY A 49 1.03 8.81 -16.31
CA GLY A 49 1.91 7.84 -15.65
C GLY A 49 2.21 8.18 -14.19
N LEU A 50 2.38 9.47 -13.84
CA LEU A 50 2.47 9.90 -12.45
C LEU A 50 1.19 9.56 -11.68
N LEU A 51 0.02 9.79 -12.29
CA LEU A 51 -1.27 9.48 -11.68
C LEU A 51 -1.45 7.97 -11.43
N PHE A 52 -1.09 7.12 -12.40
CA PHE A 52 -1.06 5.66 -12.19
C PHE A 52 -0.09 5.25 -11.08
N GLY A 53 1.09 5.87 -11.02
CA GLY A 53 2.06 5.64 -9.96
C GLY A 53 1.50 5.92 -8.57
N LEU A 54 0.85 7.08 -8.41
CA LEU A 54 0.19 7.47 -7.16
C LEU A 54 -0.95 6.50 -6.78
N VAL A 55 -1.79 6.12 -7.74
CA VAL A 55 -2.89 5.16 -7.51
C VAL A 55 -2.35 3.80 -7.04
N PHE A 56 -1.25 3.31 -7.62
CA PHE A 56 -0.64 2.05 -7.20
C PHE A 56 0.00 2.14 -5.80
N MET A 57 0.66 3.25 -5.47
CA MET A 57 1.16 3.49 -4.12
C MET A 57 0.02 3.52 -3.10
N ILE A 58 -1.04 4.27 -3.38
CA ILE A 58 -2.22 4.37 -2.51
C ILE A 58 -2.89 3.01 -2.35
N SER A 59 -3.02 2.23 -3.42
CA SER A 59 -3.60 0.87 -3.37
C SER A 59 -2.77 -0.06 -2.47
N GLY A 60 -1.43 0.01 -2.58
CA GLY A 60 -0.51 -0.73 -1.73
C GLY A 60 -0.64 -0.35 -0.25
N LEU A 61 -0.71 0.95 0.06
CA LEU A 61 -0.91 1.47 1.42
C LEU A 61 -2.30 1.12 1.98
N ALA A 62 -3.35 1.27 1.18
CA ALA A 62 -4.73 0.96 1.54
C ALA A 62 -4.91 -0.51 1.94
N PHE A 63 -4.20 -1.43 1.28
CA PHE A 63 -4.14 -2.84 1.68
C PHE A 63 -3.56 -3.02 3.10
N LYS A 64 -2.49 -2.30 3.46
CA LYS A 64 -1.82 -2.43 4.77
C LYS A 64 -2.71 -1.97 5.93
N VAL A 65 -3.60 -1.01 5.68
CA VAL A 65 -4.55 -0.51 6.68
C VAL A 65 -5.92 -1.20 6.63
N SER A 66 -6.11 -2.19 5.75
CA SER A 66 -7.39 -2.86 5.54
C SER A 66 -8.51 -1.92 5.07
N ALA A 67 -8.20 -0.91 4.24
CA ALA A 67 -9.19 0.01 3.71
C ALA A 67 -10.02 -0.65 2.59
N VAL A 68 -11.28 -0.25 2.43
CA VAL A 68 -12.13 -0.65 1.29
C VAL A 68 -11.58 0.01 0.01
N PRO A 69 -11.45 -0.71 -1.12
CA PRO A 69 -11.83 -2.10 -1.41
C PRO A 69 -10.74 -3.17 -1.17
N PHE A 70 -9.60 -2.83 -0.55
CA PHE A 70 -8.41 -3.69 -0.39
C PHE A 70 -8.37 -4.52 0.92
N HIS A 71 -9.51 -4.68 1.59
CA HIS A 71 -9.63 -5.32 2.91
C HIS A 71 -9.81 -6.85 2.86
N MET A 72 -9.89 -7.45 1.67
CA MET A 72 -10.23 -8.86 1.45
C MET A 72 -9.43 -9.87 2.29
N TRP A 73 -8.18 -9.56 2.64
CA TRP A 73 -7.35 -10.44 3.46
C TRP A 73 -7.75 -10.45 4.95
N THR A 74 -8.40 -9.39 5.43
CA THR A 74 -8.52 -9.08 6.86
C THR A 74 -9.40 -10.07 7.62
N PRO A 75 -10.63 -10.42 7.16
CA PRO A 75 -11.48 -11.39 7.88
C PRO A 75 -10.81 -12.77 8.02
N ASP A 76 -10.37 -13.34 6.90
CA ASP A 76 -9.78 -14.69 6.84
C ASP A 76 -8.50 -14.81 7.68
N VAL A 77 -7.67 -13.77 7.70
CA VAL A 77 -6.40 -13.80 8.45
C VAL A 77 -6.65 -13.58 9.93
N TYR A 78 -7.65 -12.79 10.32
CA TYR A 78 -7.97 -12.57 11.73
C TYR A 78 -8.58 -13.82 12.36
N GLU A 79 -9.45 -14.52 11.62
CA GLU A 79 -10.06 -15.77 12.06
C GLU A 79 -9.04 -16.92 12.09
N GLY A 80 -8.23 -17.06 11.03
CA GLY A 80 -7.33 -18.21 10.88
C GLY A 80 -5.97 -18.10 11.58
N SER A 81 -5.71 -17.02 12.34
CA SER A 81 -4.44 -16.80 13.06
C SER A 81 -4.61 -16.88 14.59
N PRO A 82 -3.57 -17.26 15.35
CA PRO A 82 -3.62 -17.19 16.80
C PRO A 82 -3.90 -15.78 17.31
N THR A 83 -4.65 -15.65 18.40
CA THR A 83 -5.09 -14.36 18.97
C THR A 83 -3.96 -13.32 19.14
N PRO A 84 -2.75 -13.67 19.64
CA PRO A 84 -1.66 -12.70 19.74
C PRO A 84 -1.19 -12.15 18.40
N VAL A 85 -1.21 -12.98 17.35
CA VAL A 85 -0.83 -12.58 15.99
C VAL A 85 -1.89 -11.64 15.42
N THR A 86 -3.17 -12.00 15.55
CA THR A 86 -4.29 -11.15 15.13
C THR A 86 -4.25 -9.78 15.84
N ALA A 87 -4.00 -9.74 17.15
CA ALA A 87 -3.89 -8.50 17.90
C ALA A 87 -2.74 -7.60 17.39
N PHE A 88 -1.58 -8.19 17.06
CA PHE A 88 -0.46 -7.47 16.47
C PHE A 88 -0.83 -6.89 15.08
N PHE A 89 -1.38 -7.71 14.19
CA PHE A 89 -1.78 -7.29 12.83
C PHE A 89 -2.94 -6.29 12.81
N ALA A 90 -3.80 -6.29 13.84
CA ALA A 90 -4.88 -5.33 13.99
C ALA A 90 -4.40 -3.94 14.42
N THR A 91 -3.18 -3.82 14.94
CA THR A 91 -2.67 -2.58 15.54
C THR A 91 -1.41 -2.07 14.86
N ALA A 92 -0.26 -2.71 15.11
CA ALA A 92 1.05 -2.16 14.77
C ALA A 92 1.23 -1.82 13.27
N PRO A 93 0.90 -2.69 12.30
CA PRO A 93 1.03 -2.36 10.89
C PRO A 93 0.10 -1.21 10.44
N LYS A 94 -1.10 -1.12 11.03
CA LYS A 94 -2.06 -0.06 10.68
C LYS A 94 -1.60 1.30 11.19
N MET A 95 -1.10 1.34 12.43
CA MET A 95 -0.52 2.56 13.00
C MET A 95 0.73 3.00 12.22
N ALA A 96 1.61 2.07 11.88
CA ALA A 96 2.80 2.36 11.08
C ALA A 96 2.45 2.94 9.70
N ALA A 97 1.44 2.38 9.03
CA ALA A 97 1.00 2.86 7.72
C ALA A 97 0.29 4.23 7.77
N MET A 98 -0.41 4.56 8.87
CA MET A 98 -1.08 5.86 9.07
C MET A 98 -0.13 6.98 9.52
N GLY A 99 1.03 6.64 10.09
CA GLY A 99 2.02 7.61 10.55
C GLY A 99 2.97 8.12 9.46
N LEU A 100 2.84 7.62 8.23
CA LEU A 100 3.56 8.07 7.03
C LEU A 100 2.78 9.17 6.32
#